data_AF-A0A1F5XHD6-F1
#
_entry.id   AF-A0A1F5XHD6-F1
#
_cell.length_a   1.000
_cell.length_b   1.000
_cell.length_c   1.000
_cell.angle_alpha   90.00
_cell.angle_beta   90.00
_cell.angle_gamma   90.00
#
_symmetry.space_group_name_H-M   'P 1'
#
loop_
_entity.id
_entity.type
_entity.pdbx_description
1 polymer ?
#
loop_
_entity_poly.entity_id
_entity_poly.type
_entity_poly.pdbx_seq_one_letter_code
_entity_poly.pdbx_strand_id
1 'polypeptide(L)'
;MSIKAFFCFFLAAALFAAFLHFDYPLRPEGDQLYHFAHAEIYRDNGIFNSGFPWLPYSVIGKYGADIWYGFHILLIPFTLFSDPIFGLRLAGVFVTSLLLINFYFSSVRLGAAAKYIWPFLFLLSGFFALFHMTTARPHSLSLAFDVLAFSFAVTGSVWGVFWASFAVAFFHLSLFWSTLLILGIFAIAKLLSKKFFDFRIILYSIGGLILGWLARPNPLGAAKLAYIQIVELMLAKSRGIPLNFGLELYPLGWQTLYLFLPFTLLWLLAIYIFFKQPQKSLILWSSFSLSAIFFLMTVFIAQRSFDFWAAFGVIFIAFIYPRAKKFGIWALSAAVIIALFMAGQSLYQNDKFLKTADWSPERFRGAGEWLKNNSRAGDIVFNAGWDYFPELFFWDRKNYYVSGMDPIFQYAYDPKLYWEAYYLETGKTAEWTCPATSCDEKAIEDTYAVLKNNFKARYVVLPKSETQVFYNYLLASKNYSLKNEDKNTALFELR
;
A
#
# COMPACT_ATOMS: atom_id res chain seq x y z
N MET A 1 -15.97 26.34 12.05
CA MET A 1 -14.64 26.56 11.42
C MET A 1 -14.82 27.67 10.41
N SER A 2 -13.93 28.67 10.37
CA SER A 2 -14.06 29.72 9.34
C SER A 2 -13.61 29.18 7.99
N ILE A 3 -14.29 29.60 6.92
CA ILE A 3 -13.94 29.25 5.53
C ILE A 3 -12.49 29.63 5.23
N LYS A 4 -12.04 30.80 5.73
CA LYS A 4 -10.66 31.28 5.61
C LYS A 4 -9.65 30.27 6.20
N ALA A 5 -9.89 29.78 7.42
CA ALA A 5 -8.97 28.85 8.07
C ALA A 5 -8.88 27.51 7.32
N PHE A 6 -9.99 27.03 6.78
CA PHE A 6 -10.02 25.84 5.93
C PHE A 6 -9.20 26.07 4.65
N PHE A 7 -9.42 27.18 3.95
CA PHE A 7 -8.72 27.48 2.70
C PHE A 7 -7.20 27.62 2.92
N CYS A 8 -6.77 28.27 4.01
CA CYS A 8 -5.35 28.33 4.36
C CYS A 8 -4.75 26.94 4.60
N PHE A 9 -5.47 26.06 5.31
CA PHE A 9 -5.00 24.69 5.53
C PHE A 9 -4.95 23.89 4.23
N PHE A 10 -5.99 24.01 3.39
CA PHE A 10 -6.04 23.38 2.07
C PHE A 10 -4.82 23.77 1.22
N LEU A 11 -4.52 25.06 1.13
CA LEU A 11 -3.36 25.55 0.37
C LEU A 11 -2.04 25.03 0.96
N ALA A 12 -1.89 25.03 2.29
CA ALA A 12 -0.70 24.49 2.94
C ALA A 12 -0.51 22.98 2.68
N ALA A 13 -1.60 22.20 2.74
CA ALA A 13 -1.58 20.77 2.44
C ALA A 13 -1.21 20.51 0.97
N ALA A 14 -1.81 21.27 0.03
CA ALA A 14 -1.54 21.13 -1.40
C ALA A 14 -0.10 21.53 -1.75
N LEU A 15 0.41 22.63 -1.21
CA LEU A 15 1.80 23.07 -1.42
C LEU A 15 2.80 22.08 -0.84
N PHE A 16 2.53 21.55 0.35
CA PHE A 16 3.42 20.56 0.97
C PHE A 16 3.41 19.23 0.22
N ALA A 17 2.22 18.77 -0.24
CA ALA A 17 2.12 17.61 -1.10
C ALA A 17 2.87 17.84 -2.43
N ALA A 18 2.72 19.02 -3.06
CA ALA A 18 3.47 19.37 -4.27
C ALA A 18 4.98 19.32 -4.06
N PHE A 19 5.49 19.90 -2.97
CA PHE A 19 6.89 19.78 -2.57
C PHE A 19 7.35 18.31 -2.50
N LEU A 20 6.59 17.45 -1.82
CA LEU A 20 6.95 16.04 -1.63
C LEU A 20 6.90 15.19 -2.92
N HIS A 21 6.17 15.64 -3.94
CA HIS A 21 5.94 14.92 -5.19
C HIS A 21 6.66 15.53 -6.40
N PHE A 22 7.19 16.75 -6.32
CA PHE A 22 7.92 17.40 -7.42
C PHE A 22 9.39 17.68 -7.10
N ASP A 23 9.74 17.99 -5.85
CA ASP A 23 11.14 18.28 -5.48
C ASP A 23 11.97 17.02 -5.20
N TYR A 24 11.30 15.87 -5.09
CA TYR A 24 11.93 14.56 -4.95
C TYR A 24 11.79 13.71 -6.22
N PRO A 25 12.72 12.75 -6.46
CA PRO A 25 12.48 11.66 -7.42
C PRO A 25 11.17 10.94 -7.09
N LEU A 26 10.54 10.34 -8.11
CA LEU A 26 9.38 9.51 -7.87
C LEU A 26 9.80 8.34 -6.96
N ARG A 27 8.98 8.05 -5.94
CA ARG A 27 9.33 7.05 -4.93
C ARG A 27 9.44 5.66 -5.56
N PRO A 28 10.43 4.84 -5.17
CA PRO A 28 10.61 3.48 -5.67
C PRO A 28 9.52 2.54 -5.17
N GLU A 29 8.38 2.62 -5.85
CA GLU A 29 7.17 1.90 -5.52
C GLU A 29 6.50 1.56 -6.85
N GLY A 30 6.47 0.27 -7.20
CA GLY A 30 5.88 -0.20 -8.44
C GLY A 30 4.37 -0.03 -8.47
N ASP A 31 3.70 -0.25 -7.33
CA ASP A 31 2.24 -0.30 -7.27
C ASP A 31 1.56 0.99 -7.74
N GLN A 32 2.18 2.15 -7.52
CA GLN A 32 1.63 3.42 -8.00
C GLN A 32 1.58 3.50 -9.54
N LEU A 33 2.53 2.83 -10.23
CA LEU A 33 2.52 2.71 -11.69
C LEU A 33 1.41 1.76 -12.14
N TYR A 34 1.23 0.63 -11.46
CA TYR A 34 0.10 -0.27 -11.70
C TYR A 34 -1.25 0.45 -11.56
N HIS A 35 -1.46 1.18 -10.45
CA HIS A 35 -2.74 1.85 -10.21
C HIS A 35 -3.04 2.92 -11.27
N PHE A 36 -2.00 3.66 -11.70
CA PHE A 36 -2.14 4.64 -12.77
C PHE A 36 -2.43 3.98 -14.12
N ALA A 37 -1.73 2.88 -14.44
CA ALA A 37 -1.96 2.12 -15.67
C ALA A 37 -3.35 1.45 -15.69
N HIS A 38 -3.88 1.03 -14.55
CA HIS A 38 -5.26 0.52 -14.45
C HIS A 38 -6.28 1.65 -14.64
N ALA A 39 -6.04 2.84 -14.10
CA ALA A 39 -6.89 4.00 -14.34
C ALA A 39 -6.97 4.37 -15.84
N GLU A 40 -5.87 4.24 -16.58
CA GLU A 40 -5.86 4.40 -18.04
C GLU A 40 -6.73 3.35 -18.75
N ILE A 41 -6.74 2.11 -18.27
CA ILE A 41 -7.64 1.07 -18.81
C ILE A 41 -9.11 1.47 -18.62
N TYR A 42 -9.47 2.06 -17.47
CA TYR A 42 -10.83 2.55 -17.25
C TYR A 42 -11.17 3.77 -18.09
N ARG A 43 -10.20 4.66 -18.33
CA ARG A 43 -10.35 5.77 -19.28
C ARG A 43 -10.65 5.25 -20.69
N ASP A 44 -9.90 4.24 -21.15
CA ASP A 44 -9.93 3.79 -22.54
C ASP A 44 -11.04 2.78 -22.82
N ASN A 45 -11.34 1.90 -21.86
CA ASN A 45 -12.27 0.76 -22.05
C ASN A 45 -13.56 0.88 -21.22
N GLY A 46 -13.69 1.94 -20.41
CA GLY A 46 -14.86 2.21 -19.57
C GLY A 46 -14.77 1.66 -18.15
N ILE A 47 -15.35 2.40 -17.20
CA ILE A 47 -15.31 2.12 -15.75
C ILE A 47 -16.05 0.86 -15.30
N PHE A 48 -16.75 0.17 -16.20
CA PHE A 48 -17.43 -1.09 -15.91
C PHE A 48 -16.67 -2.31 -16.41
N ASN A 49 -15.56 -2.11 -17.13
CA ASN A 49 -14.72 -3.19 -17.60
C ASN A 49 -13.91 -3.75 -16.42
N SER A 50 -14.31 -4.91 -15.90
CA SER A 50 -13.62 -5.56 -14.79
C SER A 50 -12.51 -6.52 -15.25
N GLY A 51 -12.39 -6.81 -16.55
CA GLY A 51 -11.45 -7.79 -17.07
C GLY A 51 -9.99 -7.38 -16.84
N PHE A 52 -9.17 -8.34 -16.41
CA PHE A 52 -7.73 -8.12 -16.22
C PHE A 52 -6.88 -9.25 -16.84
N PRO A 53 -6.88 -9.39 -18.18
CA PRO A 53 -6.24 -10.53 -18.86
C PRO A 53 -4.71 -10.57 -18.77
N TRP A 54 -4.07 -9.49 -18.30
CA TRP A 54 -2.61 -9.34 -18.29
C TRP A 54 -1.87 -10.28 -17.32
N LEU A 55 -2.58 -10.95 -16.42
CA LEU A 55 -2.02 -11.96 -15.51
C LEU A 55 -2.73 -13.31 -15.71
N PRO A 56 -2.45 -14.04 -16.80
CA PRO A 56 -3.15 -15.29 -17.14
C PRO A 56 -2.95 -16.42 -16.12
N TYR A 57 -1.86 -16.38 -15.34
CA TYR A 57 -1.52 -17.38 -14.32
C TYR A 57 -1.82 -16.92 -12.89
N SER A 58 -2.78 -16.00 -12.74
CA SER A 58 -3.17 -15.42 -11.45
C SER A 58 -4.68 -15.45 -11.26
N VAL A 59 -5.13 -15.60 -10.01
CA VAL A 59 -6.56 -15.46 -9.69
C VAL A 59 -7.10 -14.06 -9.99
N ILE A 60 -6.23 -13.04 -10.08
CA ILE A 60 -6.60 -11.68 -10.54
C ILE A 60 -7.15 -11.76 -11.97
N GLY A 61 -6.40 -12.37 -12.89
CA GLY A 61 -6.86 -12.54 -14.27
C GLY A 61 -8.04 -13.49 -14.38
N LYS A 62 -8.05 -14.58 -13.60
CA LYS A 62 -9.16 -15.56 -13.57
C LYS A 62 -10.48 -14.95 -13.12
N TYR A 63 -10.47 -14.15 -12.05
CA TYR A 63 -11.71 -13.57 -11.51
C TYR A 63 -12.08 -12.27 -12.20
N GLY A 64 -11.13 -11.55 -12.82
CA GLY A 64 -11.41 -10.32 -13.56
C GLY A 64 -12.19 -9.33 -12.72
N ALA A 65 -11.62 -8.93 -11.59
CA ALA A 65 -12.24 -8.00 -10.66
C ALA A 65 -11.20 -7.08 -10.02
N ASP A 66 -11.67 -5.93 -9.56
CA ASP A 66 -10.82 -4.90 -9.00
C ASP A 66 -11.14 -4.64 -7.53
N ILE A 67 -10.18 -4.94 -6.66
CA ILE A 67 -10.25 -4.69 -5.22
C ILE A 67 -9.91 -3.23 -4.85
N TRP A 68 -9.44 -2.43 -5.80
CA TRP A 68 -9.11 -1.00 -5.66
C TRP A 68 -9.95 -0.09 -6.57
N TYR A 69 -11.12 -0.56 -6.98
CA TYR A 69 -12.02 0.08 -7.95
C TYR A 69 -12.19 1.60 -7.82
N GLY A 70 -12.59 2.07 -6.65
CA GLY A 70 -12.79 3.50 -6.42
C GLY A 70 -11.52 4.31 -6.58
N PHE A 71 -10.37 3.72 -6.25
CA PHE A 71 -9.07 4.36 -6.39
C PHE A 71 -8.68 4.53 -7.85
N HIS A 72 -8.85 3.51 -8.69
CA HIS A 72 -8.57 3.65 -10.13
C HIS A 72 -9.48 4.69 -10.79
N ILE A 73 -10.78 4.75 -10.42
CA ILE A 73 -11.67 5.81 -10.91
C ILE A 73 -11.15 7.20 -10.53
N LEU A 74 -10.70 7.37 -9.28
CA LEU A 74 -10.19 8.64 -8.78
C LEU A 74 -8.96 9.12 -9.56
N LEU A 75 -8.16 8.20 -10.07
CA LEU A 75 -6.94 8.51 -10.82
C LEU A 75 -7.21 8.88 -12.29
N ILE A 76 -8.37 8.55 -12.86
CA ILE A 76 -8.69 8.78 -14.29
C ILE A 76 -8.36 10.20 -14.76
N PRO A 77 -8.75 11.29 -14.08
CA PRO A 77 -8.47 12.64 -14.55
C PRO A 77 -6.98 12.94 -14.75
N PHE A 78 -6.11 12.30 -13.95
CA PHE A 78 -4.66 12.49 -14.01
C PHE A 78 -4.00 11.70 -15.14
N THR A 79 -4.72 10.76 -15.73
CA THR A 79 -4.24 10.01 -16.91
C THR A 79 -4.40 10.80 -18.21
N LEU A 80 -5.04 11.97 -18.19
CA LEU A 80 -5.27 12.80 -19.37
C LEU A 80 -4.03 13.61 -19.80
N PHE A 81 -2.96 13.61 -19.00
CA PHE A 81 -1.72 14.29 -19.33
C PHE A 81 -0.88 13.46 -20.30
N SER A 82 -0.24 14.12 -21.27
CA SER A 82 0.58 13.47 -22.28
C SER A 82 1.83 12.80 -21.72
N ASP A 83 2.41 13.39 -20.66
CA ASP A 83 3.45 12.75 -19.86
C ASP A 83 2.78 11.99 -18.69
N PRO A 84 2.78 10.65 -18.73
CA PRO A 84 2.11 9.86 -17.71
C PRO A 84 2.83 9.92 -16.35
N ILE A 85 4.14 10.19 -16.30
CA ILE A 85 4.88 10.37 -15.04
C ILE A 85 4.50 11.70 -14.39
N PHE A 86 4.35 12.76 -15.19
CA PHE A 86 3.82 14.03 -14.70
C PHE A 86 2.39 13.87 -14.17
N GLY A 87 1.52 13.19 -14.91
CA GLY A 87 0.17 12.86 -14.47
C GLY A 87 0.14 12.10 -13.14
N LEU A 88 0.99 11.09 -12.99
CA LEU A 88 1.15 10.32 -11.76
C LEU A 88 1.60 11.18 -10.57
N ARG A 89 2.54 12.10 -10.76
CA ARG A 89 2.95 13.06 -9.71
C ARG A 89 1.78 13.94 -9.27
N LEU A 90 0.99 14.47 -10.21
CA LEU A 90 -0.21 15.23 -9.88
C LEU A 90 -1.24 14.41 -9.12
N ALA A 91 -1.42 13.15 -9.50
CA ALA A 91 -2.29 12.23 -8.78
C ALA A 91 -1.80 11.99 -7.35
N GLY A 92 -0.48 11.85 -7.17
CA GLY A 92 0.18 11.78 -5.87
C GLY A 92 -0.09 13.03 -5.00
N VAL A 93 0.08 14.22 -5.57
CA VAL A 93 -0.24 15.50 -4.87
C VAL A 93 -1.69 15.49 -4.40
N PHE A 94 -2.62 15.09 -5.26
CA PHE A 94 -4.03 15.04 -4.94
C PHE A 94 -4.34 14.04 -3.82
N VAL A 95 -3.83 12.81 -3.91
CA VAL A 95 -4.04 11.74 -2.91
C VAL A 95 -3.47 12.15 -1.55
N THR A 96 -2.23 12.65 -1.49
CA THR A 96 -1.61 13.12 -0.25
C THR A 96 -2.34 14.33 0.33
N SER A 97 -2.80 15.27 -0.51
CA SER A 97 -3.61 16.40 -0.05
C SER A 97 -4.94 15.94 0.54
N LEU A 98 -5.63 15.00 -0.12
CA LEU A 98 -6.89 14.45 0.34
C LEU A 98 -6.74 13.72 1.68
N LEU A 99 -5.64 12.98 1.87
CA LEU A 99 -5.27 12.38 3.15
C LEU A 99 -5.16 13.45 4.26
N LEU A 100 -4.36 14.50 4.04
CA LEU A 100 -4.13 15.56 5.02
C LEU A 100 -5.44 16.30 5.36
N ILE A 101 -6.28 16.57 4.37
CA ILE A 101 -7.58 17.23 4.55
C ILE A 101 -8.54 16.36 5.36
N ASN A 102 -8.61 15.04 5.10
CA ASN A 102 -9.44 14.12 5.88
C ASN A 102 -8.96 14.02 7.34
N PHE A 103 -7.64 13.96 7.55
CA PHE A 103 -7.07 13.95 8.90
C PHE A 103 -7.32 15.27 9.64
N TYR A 104 -7.24 16.40 8.94
CA TYR A 104 -7.57 17.72 9.45
C TYR A 104 -9.04 17.81 9.86
N PHE A 105 -9.95 17.40 8.98
CA PHE A 105 -11.37 17.39 9.27
C PHE A 105 -11.69 16.52 10.48
N SER A 106 -11.08 15.34 10.57
CA SER A 106 -11.20 14.44 11.73
C SER A 106 -10.71 15.12 13.00
N SER A 107 -9.57 15.82 12.95
CA SER A 107 -9.03 16.58 14.08
C SER A 107 -9.96 17.73 14.51
N VAL A 108 -10.55 18.46 13.57
CA VAL A 108 -11.54 19.51 13.83
C VAL A 108 -12.78 18.90 14.49
N ARG A 109 -13.27 17.78 13.97
CA ARG A 109 -14.50 17.12 14.41
C ARG A 109 -14.36 16.51 15.81
N LEU A 110 -13.20 15.95 16.12
CA LEU A 110 -12.88 15.45 17.46
C LEU A 110 -12.67 16.58 18.47
N GLY A 111 -12.41 17.82 18.01
CA GLY A 111 -12.13 18.96 18.89
C GLY A 111 -10.68 19.01 19.38
N ALA A 112 -9.73 18.50 18.60
CA ALA A 112 -8.31 18.53 18.96
C ALA A 112 -7.79 19.98 19.05
N ALA A 113 -7.02 20.29 20.10
CA ALA A 113 -6.25 21.52 20.17
C ALA A 113 -5.18 21.52 19.08
N ALA A 114 -4.76 22.67 18.55
CA ALA A 114 -3.73 22.74 17.49
C ALA A 114 -4.01 21.86 16.26
N LYS A 115 -5.29 21.67 15.90
CA LYS A 115 -5.79 20.81 14.82
C LYS A 115 -5.12 20.94 13.43
N TYR A 116 -4.44 22.05 13.16
CA TYR A 116 -3.71 22.26 11.91
C TYR A 116 -2.36 21.53 11.85
N ILE A 117 -1.80 21.12 13.00
CA ILE A 117 -0.45 20.53 13.09
C ILE A 117 -0.51 19.01 12.92
N TRP A 118 -1.52 18.36 13.50
CA TRP A 118 -1.58 16.89 13.57
C TRP A 118 -1.54 16.16 12.21
N PRO A 119 -2.18 16.65 11.13
CA PRO A 119 -2.05 16.02 9.82
C PRO A 119 -0.60 15.94 9.34
N PHE A 120 0.17 17.02 9.51
CA PHE A 120 1.59 17.06 9.14
C PHE A 120 2.45 16.24 10.09
N LEU A 121 2.14 16.26 11.38
CA LEU A 121 2.85 15.43 12.37
C LEU A 121 2.65 13.93 12.12
N PHE A 122 1.45 13.54 11.67
CA PHE A 122 1.17 12.17 11.21
C PHE A 122 2.00 11.82 9.98
N LEU A 123 2.04 12.68 8.96
CA LEU A 123 2.86 12.42 7.78
C LEU A 123 4.36 12.32 8.11
N LEU A 124 4.79 13.08 9.11
CA LEU A 124 6.18 13.19 9.55
C LEU A 124 6.49 12.33 10.78
N SER A 125 5.64 11.34 11.11
CA SER A 125 5.81 10.49 12.29
C SER A 125 6.91 9.43 12.13
N GLY A 126 7.58 9.39 10.99
CA GLY A 126 8.67 8.47 10.70
C GLY A 126 8.81 8.23 9.19
N PHE A 127 9.94 7.65 8.80
CA PHE A 127 10.26 7.40 7.39
C PHE A 127 9.15 6.61 6.66
N PHE A 128 8.60 5.55 7.27
CA PHE A 128 7.55 4.74 6.64
C PHE A 128 6.24 5.52 6.42
N ALA A 129 5.77 6.27 7.42
CA ALA A 129 4.57 7.08 7.27
C ALA A 129 4.77 8.10 6.14
N LEU A 130 5.92 8.78 6.12
CA LEU A 130 6.21 9.74 5.06
C LEU A 130 6.24 9.03 3.70
N PHE A 131 6.98 7.94 3.58
CA PHE A 131 7.14 7.18 2.33
C PHE A 131 5.79 6.66 1.80
N HIS A 132 5.05 5.89 2.60
CA HIS A 132 3.79 5.27 2.18
C HIS A 132 2.73 6.30 1.83
N MET A 133 2.53 7.31 2.67
CA MET A 133 1.48 8.32 2.49
C MET A 133 1.77 9.34 1.36
N THR A 134 2.96 9.26 0.78
CA THR A 134 3.37 10.05 -0.38
C THR A 134 3.66 9.18 -1.61
N THR A 135 3.08 7.98 -1.65
CA THR A 135 2.89 7.18 -2.86
C THR A 135 1.44 7.24 -3.30
N ALA A 136 1.16 7.21 -4.59
CA ALA A 136 -0.21 7.18 -5.10
C ALA A 136 -0.80 5.76 -4.97
N ARG A 137 -1.05 5.33 -3.73
CA ARG A 137 -1.63 4.02 -3.38
C ARG A 137 -2.96 4.16 -2.61
N PRO A 138 -3.88 3.18 -2.72
CA PRO A 138 -5.21 3.23 -2.11
C PRO A 138 -5.19 3.16 -0.57
N HIS A 139 -4.13 2.60 0.02
CA HIS A 139 -4.02 2.45 1.47
C HIS A 139 -4.05 3.80 2.20
N SER A 140 -3.45 4.85 1.61
CA SER A 140 -3.37 6.17 2.25
C SER A 140 -4.76 6.78 2.43
N LEU A 141 -5.63 6.68 1.41
CA LEU A 141 -7.01 7.16 1.51
C LEU A 141 -7.86 6.31 2.46
N SER A 142 -7.66 4.99 2.45
CA SER A 142 -8.40 4.08 3.32
C SER A 142 -8.13 4.37 4.79
N LEU A 143 -6.87 4.60 5.15
CA LEU A 143 -6.49 5.05 6.50
C LEU A 143 -7.13 6.41 6.85
N ALA A 144 -7.14 7.37 5.92
CA ALA A 144 -7.80 8.66 6.12
C ALA A 144 -9.31 8.50 6.39
N PHE A 145 -9.98 7.64 5.63
CA PHE A 145 -11.41 7.36 5.80
C PHE A 145 -11.70 6.55 7.07
N ASP A 146 -10.79 5.69 7.51
CA ASP A 146 -10.88 5.00 8.79
C ASP A 146 -10.80 5.97 9.99
N VAL A 147 -9.85 6.91 9.95
CA VAL A 147 -9.76 7.98 10.94
C VAL A 147 -11.01 8.87 10.91
N LEU A 148 -11.56 9.11 9.73
CA LEU A 148 -12.80 9.85 9.55
C LEU A 148 -14.01 9.11 10.13
N ALA A 149 -14.14 7.79 9.87
CA ALA A 149 -15.17 6.92 10.42
C ALA A 149 -15.12 6.91 11.94
N PHE A 150 -13.92 6.79 12.53
CA PHE A 150 -13.70 6.93 13.96
C PHE A 150 -14.20 8.30 14.48
N SER A 151 -13.87 9.39 13.79
CA SER A 151 -14.31 10.73 14.20
C SER A 151 -15.84 10.90 14.16
N PHE A 152 -16.51 10.30 13.18
CA PHE A 152 -17.98 10.28 13.09
C PHE A 152 -18.62 9.41 14.17
N ALA A 153 -18.02 8.25 14.48
CA ALA A 153 -18.51 7.37 15.54
C ALA A 153 -18.41 8.03 16.92
N VAL A 154 -17.29 8.69 17.23
CA VAL A 154 -17.09 9.43 18.49
C VAL A 154 -18.15 10.51 18.69
N THR A 155 -18.51 11.19 17.60
CA THR A 155 -19.45 12.32 17.60
C THR A 155 -20.91 11.90 17.34
N GLY A 156 -21.16 10.59 17.16
CA GLY A 156 -22.51 10.02 17.02
C GLY A 156 -23.17 10.18 15.65
N SER A 157 -22.43 10.51 14.59
CA SER A 157 -23.01 10.64 13.24
C SER A 157 -23.01 9.29 12.51
N VAL A 158 -24.15 8.61 12.51
CA VAL A 158 -24.30 7.29 11.86
C VAL A 158 -24.13 7.36 10.34
N TRP A 159 -24.64 8.41 9.68
CA TRP A 159 -24.45 8.61 8.24
C TRP A 159 -23.01 8.94 7.88
N GLY A 160 -22.30 9.67 8.73
CA GLY A 160 -20.88 9.92 8.53
C GLY A 160 -20.06 8.64 8.63
N VAL A 161 -20.40 7.76 9.58
CA VAL A 161 -19.81 6.41 9.68
C VAL A 161 -20.11 5.61 8.42
N PHE A 162 -21.36 5.58 7.96
CA PHE A 162 -21.74 4.87 6.74
C PHE A 162 -20.93 5.30 5.52
N TRP A 163 -20.84 6.60 5.24
CA TRP A 163 -20.12 7.08 4.06
C TRP A 163 -18.61 6.94 4.16
N ALA A 164 -18.04 7.08 5.36
CA ALA A 164 -16.61 6.82 5.57
C ALA A 164 -16.29 5.32 5.40
N SER A 165 -17.09 4.44 5.97
CA SER A 165 -16.98 2.99 5.79
C SER A 165 -17.19 2.57 4.33
N PHE A 166 -18.18 3.15 3.64
CA PHE A 166 -18.36 3.00 2.20
C PHE A 166 -17.09 3.35 1.43
N ALA A 167 -16.49 4.50 1.75
CA ALA A 167 -15.27 4.94 1.08
C ALA A 167 -14.11 3.95 1.31
N VAL A 168 -13.89 3.46 2.54
CA VAL A 168 -12.85 2.45 2.81
C VAL A 168 -13.01 1.23 1.90
N ALA A 169 -14.20 0.61 1.90
CA ALA A 169 -14.44 -0.56 1.06
C ALA A 169 -14.34 -0.24 -0.44
N PHE A 170 -14.90 0.90 -0.87
CA PHE A 170 -14.94 1.31 -2.29
C PHE A 170 -13.54 1.57 -2.86
N PHE A 171 -12.68 2.26 -2.12
CA PHE A 171 -11.30 2.57 -2.53
C PHE A 171 -10.32 1.41 -2.33
N HIS A 172 -10.52 0.58 -1.29
CA HIS A 172 -9.60 -0.51 -0.98
C HIS A 172 -10.32 -1.63 -0.23
N LEU A 173 -10.88 -2.57 -0.99
CA LEU A 173 -11.68 -3.65 -0.42
C LEU A 173 -10.85 -4.48 0.58
N SER A 174 -9.58 -4.75 0.30
CA SER A 174 -8.72 -5.57 1.16
C SER A 174 -8.40 -4.96 2.54
N LEU A 175 -8.76 -3.69 2.78
CA LEU A 175 -8.67 -3.03 4.08
C LEU A 175 -10.03 -2.83 4.77
N PHE A 176 -11.13 -3.44 4.31
CA PHE A 176 -12.44 -3.28 4.99
C PHE A 176 -12.39 -3.68 6.48
N TRP A 177 -11.50 -4.62 6.85
CA TRP A 177 -11.39 -5.16 8.19
C TRP A 177 -10.85 -4.13 9.20
N SER A 178 -10.06 -3.14 8.77
CA SER A 178 -9.52 -2.12 9.68
C SER A 178 -10.63 -1.24 10.24
N THR A 179 -11.63 -0.88 9.42
CA THR A 179 -12.82 -0.16 9.88
C THR A 179 -13.57 -0.92 10.97
N LEU A 180 -13.75 -2.24 10.81
CA LEU A 180 -14.41 -3.09 11.80
C LEU A 180 -13.62 -3.16 13.09
N LEU A 181 -12.30 -3.33 13.02
CA LEU A 181 -11.41 -3.32 14.18
C LEU A 181 -11.51 -1.97 14.92
N ILE A 182 -11.39 -0.86 14.19
CA ILE A 182 -11.40 0.50 14.75
C ILE A 182 -12.70 0.79 15.50
N LEU A 183 -13.84 0.52 14.86
CA LEU A 183 -15.15 0.76 15.45
C LEU A 183 -15.48 -0.24 16.56
N GLY A 184 -14.96 -1.47 16.47
CA GLY A 184 -15.06 -2.48 17.53
C GLY A 184 -14.35 -2.03 18.81
N ILE A 185 -13.10 -1.56 18.70
CA ILE A 185 -12.34 -1.04 19.85
C ILE A 185 -13.01 0.22 20.43
N PHE A 186 -13.52 1.11 19.57
CA PHE A 186 -14.31 2.26 20.03
C PHE A 186 -15.56 1.82 20.80
N ALA A 187 -16.30 0.81 20.30
CA ALA A 187 -17.48 0.28 20.96
C ALA A 187 -17.14 -0.32 22.33
N ILE A 188 -16.08 -1.14 22.41
CA ILE A 188 -15.58 -1.72 23.66
C ILE A 188 -15.20 -0.61 24.64
N ALA A 189 -14.44 0.40 24.22
CA ALA A 189 -14.06 1.53 25.07
C ALA A 189 -15.29 2.30 25.60
N LYS A 190 -16.35 2.44 24.79
CA LYS A 190 -17.61 3.10 25.18
C LYS A 190 -18.38 2.27 26.21
N LEU A 191 -18.48 0.96 26.00
CA LEU A 191 -19.12 0.02 26.92
C LEU A 191 -18.39 -0.05 28.27
N LEU A 192 -17.06 -0.15 28.26
CA LEU A 192 -16.23 -0.14 29.48
C LEU A 192 -16.32 1.18 30.25
N SER A 193 -16.59 2.29 29.54
CA SER A 193 -16.87 3.59 30.15
C SER A 193 -18.28 3.68 30.78
N LYS A 194 -19.03 2.57 30.87
CA LYS A 194 -20.43 2.49 31.32
C LYS A 194 -21.37 3.44 30.57
N LYS A 195 -21.06 3.71 29.30
CA LYS A 195 -21.89 4.55 28.42
C LYS A 195 -22.72 3.65 27.52
N PHE A 196 -23.96 4.05 27.26
CA PHE A 196 -24.80 3.38 26.27
C PHE A 196 -24.14 3.44 24.88
N PHE A 197 -24.03 2.29 24.22
CA PHE A 197 -23.51 2.20 22.87
C PHE A 197 -24.67 2.23 21.87
N ASP A 198 -24.63 3.15 20.91
CA ASP A 198 -25.63 3.23 19.85
C ASP A 198 -25.28 2.20 18.76
N PHE A 199 -25.98 1.06 18.76
CA PHE A 199 -25.75 -0.04 17.83
C PHE A 199 -25.89 0.37 16.36
N ARG A 200 -26.61 1.47 16.08
CA ARG A 200 -26.71 2.02 14.71
C ARG A 200 -25.34 2.36 14.13
N ILE A 201 -24.33 2.70 14.94
CA ILE A 201 -22.97 2.94 14.45
C ILE A 201 -22.40 1.69 13.77
N ILE A 202 -22.59 0.51 14.36
CA ILE A 202 -22.11 -0.76 13.78
C ILE A 202 -22.92 -1.09 12.53
N LEU A 203 -24.25 -0.99 12.61
CA LEU A 203 -25.14 -1.29 11.49
C LEU A 203 -24.84 -0.41 10.27
N TYR A 204 -24.64 0.89 10.47
CA TYR A 204 -24.31 1.84 9.40
C TYR A 204 -22.89 1.62 8.86
N SER A 205 -21.94 1.24 9.71
CA SER A 205 -20.61 0.84 9.23
C SER A 205 -20.70 -0.38 8.31
N ILE A 206 -21.35 -1.46 8.77
CA ILE A 206 -21.54 -2.69 7.98
C ILE A 206 -22.29 -2.38 6.68
N GLY A 207 -23.37 -1.59 6.74
CA GLY A 207 -24.11 -1.16 5.55
C GLY A 207 -23.24 -0.37 4.57
N GLY A 208 -22.38 0.52 5.07
CA GLY A 208 -21.42 1.27 4.26
C GLY A 208 -20.41 0.36 3.58
N LEU A 209 -19.78 -0.55 4.34
CA LEU A 209 -18.81 -1.52 3.82
C LEU A 209 -19.45 -2.42 2.74
N ILE A 210 -20.67 -2.93 2.99
CA ILE A 210 -21.40 -3.76 2.04
C ILE A 210 -21.71 -2.96 0.77
N LEU A 211 -22.21 -1.73 0.89
CA LEU A 211 -22.51 -0.92 -0.29
C LEU A 211 -21.24 -0.55 -1.07
N GLY A 212 -20.14 -0.22 -0.40
CA GLY A 212 -18.84 0.08 -1.05
C GLY A 212 -18.21 -1.14 -1.72
N TRP A 213 -18.47 -2.33 -1.20
CA TRP A 213 -18.16 -3.58 -1.88
C TRP A 213 -19.05 -3.80 -3.10
N LEU A 214 -20.38 -3.72 -2.97
CA LEU A 214 -21.34 -4.01 -4.04
C LEU A 214 -21.35 -2.96 -5.16
N ALA A 215 -20.87 -1.74 -4.91
CA ALA A 215 -20.83 -0.65 -5.89
C ALA A 215 -19.78 -0.84 -7.02
N ARG A 216 -18.98 -1.91 -7.00
CA ARG A 216 -17.97 -2.20 -8.03
C ARG A 216 -18.47 -3.19 -9.08
N PRO A 217 -17.90 -3.14 -10.30
CA PRO A 217 -18.04 -4.21 -11.28
C PRO A 217 -17.57 -5.55 -10.71
N ASN A 218 -18.32 -6.62 -11.00
CA ASN A 218 -18.01 -7.97 -10.55
C ASN A 218 -17.72 -8.09 -9.02
N PRO A 219 -18.69 -7.75 -8.16
CA PRO A 219 -18.48 -7.74 -6.71
C PRO A 219 -18.14 -9.14 -6.16
N LEU A 220 -18.65 -10.21 -6.77
CA LEU A 220 -18.34 -11.59 -6.36
C LEU A 220 -16.88 -11.95 -6.65
N GLY A 221 -16.34 -11.59 -7.81
CA GLY A 221 -14.92 -11.76 -8.12
C GLY A 221 -14.04 -10.97 -7.15
N ALA A 222 -14.42 -9.73 -6.86
CA ALA A 222 -13.68 -8.88 -5.91
C ALA A 222 -13.69 -9.46 -4.47
N ALA A 223 -14.80 -10.05 -4.03
CA ALA A 223 -14.86 -10.73 -2.73
C ALA A 223 -13.95 -11.95 -2.67
N LYS A 224 -13.86 -12.74 -3.75
CA LYS A 224 -12.91 -13.87 -3.83
C LYS A 224 -11.47 -13.37 -3.75
N LEU A 225 -11.12 -12.30 -4.46
CA LEU A 225 -9.79 -11.70 -4.39
C LEU A 225 -9.47 -11.15 -2.99
N ALA A 226 -10.40 -10.44 -2.36
CA ALA A 226 -10.23 -9.95 -1.00
C ALA A 226 -10.08 -11.10 0.01
N TYR A 227 -10.84 -12.19 -0.15
CA TYR A 227 -10.68 -13.41 0.67
C TYR A 227 -9.28 -14.00 0.52
N ILE A 228 -8.75 -14.10 -0.70
CA ILE A 228 -7.41 -14.63 -0.95
C ILE A 228 -6.35 -13.72 -0.32
N GLN A 229 -6.44 -12.41 -0.53
CA GLN A 229 -5.44 -11.46 -0.03
C GLN A 229 -5.46 -11.28 1.49
N ILE A 230 -6.62 -11.45 2.14
CA ILE A 230 -6.75 -11.30 3.59
C ILE A 230 -6.60 -12.64 4.30
N VAL A 231 -7.42 -13.62 3.93
CA VAL A 231 -7.56 -14.88 4.67
C VAL A 231 -6.53 -15.90 4.22
N GLU A 232 -6.48 -16.23 2.93
CA GLU A 232 -5.54 -17.25 2.43
C GLU A 232 -4.08 -16.82 2.63
N LEU A 233 -3.77 -15.53 2.41
CA LEU A 233 -2.45 -14.98 2.70
C LEU A 233 -2.05 -15.19 4.17
N MET A 234 -2.92 -14.85 5.11
CA MET A 234 -2.62 -15.01 6.54
C MET A 234 -2.51 -16.48 6.94
N LEU A 235 -3.32 -17.36 6.35
CA LEU A 235 -3.20 -18.81 6.54
C LEU A 235 -1.89 -19.36 5.97
N ALA A 236 -1.48 -18.93 4.78
CA ALA A 236 -0.21 -19.32 4.17
C ALA A 236 0.98 -18.90 5.02
N LYS A 237 0.97 -17.66 5.52
CA LYS A 237 1.97 -17.16 6.49
C LYS A 237 1.98 -17.98 7.77
N SER A 238 0.80 -18.25 8.35
CA SER A 238 0.69 -19.03 9.60
C SER A 238 1.17 -20.47 9.45
N ARG A 239 1.08 -21.05 8.25
CA ARG A 239 1.59 -22.39 7.93
C ARG A 239 3.09 -22.40 7.57
N GLY A 240 3.74 -21.24 7.51
CA GLY A 240 5.15 -21.12 7.15
C GLY A 240 5.42 -21.42 5.68
N ILE A 241 4.44 -21.27 4.79
CA ILE A 241 4.67 -21.42 3.34
C ILE A 241 5.59 -20.27 2.89
N PRO A 242 6.76 -20.56 2.29
CA PRO A 242 7.78 -19.54 2.02
C PRO A 242 7.48 -18.76 0.74
N LEU A 243 6.30 -18.14 0.67
CA LEU A 243 5.93 -17.26 -0.44
C LEU A 243 6.77 -15.98 -0.41
N ASN A 244 7.12 -15.44 -1.58
CA ASN A 244 8.01 -14.27 -1.72
C ASN A 244 7.31 -12.93 -1.41
N PHE A 245 6.68 -12.81 -0.25
CA PHE A 245 5.90 -11.62 0.11
C PHE A 245 6.75 -10.35 0.24
N GLY A 246 6.14 -9.21 -0.06
CA GLY A 246 6.74 -7.91 0.24
C GLY A 246 7.11 -7.77 1.72
N LEU A 247 8.26 -7.13 2.00
CA LEU A 247 8.81 -6.99 3.36
C LEU A 247 7.84 -6.30 4.33
N GLU A 248 6.96 -5.44 3.82
CA GLU A 248 5.95 -4.72 4.60
C GLU A 248 4.92 -5.64 5.28
N LEU A 249 4.74 -6.87 4.76
CA LEU A 249 3.84 -7.87 5.32
C LEU A 249 4.48 -8.65 6.47
N TYR A 250 5.78 -8.54 6.71
CA TYR A 250 6.46 -9.22 7.82
C TYR A 250 6.54 -8.33 9.06
N PRO A 251 6.73 -8.90 10.26
CA PRO A 251 6.94 -8.11 11.47
C PRO A 251 8.14 -7.18 11.37
N LEU A 252 8.09 -6.05 12.07
CA LEU A 252 9.21 -5.11 12.12
C LEU A 252 10.38 -5.71 12.90
N GLY A 253 11.56 -5.80 12.26
CA GLY A 253 12.77 -6.26 12.92
C GLY A 253 13.22 -5.30 14.03
N TRP A 254 13.78 -5.84 15.12
CA TRP A 254 14.32 -5.04 16.24
C TRP A 254 15.35 -4.00 15.80
N GLN A 255 16.14 -4.35 14.77
CA GLN A 255 17.14 -3.45 14.19
C GLN A 255 16.52 -2.25 13.46
N THR A 256 15.25 -2.28 13.09
CA THR A 256 14.58 -1.19 12.35
C THR A 256 13.86 -0.21 13.29
N LEU A 257 13.72 -0.55 14.58
CA LEU A 257 13.01 0.29 15.55
C LEU A 257 13.62 1.68 15.76
N TYR A 258 14.93 1.86 15.54
CA TYR A 258 15.56 3.17 15.69
C TYR A 258 15.01 4.22 14.72
N LEU A 259 14.46 3.80 13.57
CA LEU A 259 13.81 4.70 12.60
C LEU A 259 12.53 5.34 13.17
N PHE A 260 11.98 4.77 14.24
CA PHE A 260 10.75 5.22 14.89
C PHE A 260 11.00 5.71 16.31
N LEU A 261 12.25 5.82 16.74
CA LEU A 261 12.59 6.13 18.13
C LEU A 261 11.96 7.47 18.58
N PRO A 262 12.03 8.59 17.83
CA PRO A 262 11.41 9.83 18.28
C PRO A 262 9.89 9.74 18.42
N PHE A 263 9.21 9.08 17.48
CA PHE A 263 7.77 8.86 17.57
C PHE A 263 7.41 7.99 18.77
N THR A 264 8.17 6.91 18.98
CA THR A 264 8.00 6.01 20.12
C THR A 264 8.20 6.76 21.44
N LEU A 265 9.22 7.61 21.56
CA LEU A 265 9.46 8.43 22.75
C LEU A 265 8.33 9.43 23.00
N LEU A 266 7.84 10.09 21.95
CA LEU A 266 6.69 11.01 22.05
C LEU A 266 5.41 10.28 22.49
N TRP A 267 5.18 9.08 21.94
CA TRP A 267 4.05 8.23 22.28
C TRP A 267 4.15 7.70 23.72
N LEU A 268 5.32 7.23 24.16
CA LEU A 268 5.58 6.79 25.54
C LEU A 268 5.43 7.94 26.55
N LEU A 269 5.89 9.15 26.20
CA LEU A 269 5.65 10.34 27.01
C LEU A 269 4.16 10.64 27.14
N ALA A 270 3.39 10.51 26.05
CA ALA A 270 1.95 10.67 26.09
C ALA A 270 1.26 9.60 26.97
N ILE A 271 1.72 8.35 26.93
CA ILE A 271 1.27 7.26 27.80
C ILE A 271 1.56 7.58 29.27
N TYR A 272 2.77 8.04 29.58
CA TYR A 272 3.14 8.44 30.93
C TYR A 272 2.21 9.52 31.47
N ILE A 273 1.96 10.58 30.69
CA ILE A 273 1.04 11.67 31.06
C ILE A 273 -0.40 11.15 31.20
N PHE A 274 -0.83 10.23 30.34
CA PHE A 274 -2.15 9.61 30.37
C PHE A 274 -2.39 8.87 31.70
N PHE A 275 -1.45 8.05 32.17
CA PHE A 275 -1.62 7.31 33.43
C PHE A 275 -1.40 8.15 34.69
N LYS A 276 -0.79 9.34 34.59
CA LYS A 276 -0.62 10.26 35.72
C LYS A 276 -1.86 11.12 36.03
N GLN A 277 -2.90 11.07 35.19
CA GLN A 277 -4.14 11.83 35.41
C GLN A 277 -5.36 10.92 35.23
N PRO A 278 -6.46 11.15 35.95
CA PRO A 278 -7.69 10.37 35.75
C PRO A 278 -8.30 10.63 34.37
N GLN A 279 -8.68 9.56 33.67
CA GLN A 279 -9.13 9.63 32.29
C GLN A 279 -10.59 9.24 32.14
N LYS A 280 -11.43 10.24 31.82
CA LYS A 280 -12.86 10.07 31.50
C LYS A 280 -13.18 10.21 30.02
N SER A 281 -12.19 10.57 29.20
CA SER A 281 -12.37 10.82 27.77
C SER A 281 -12.43 9.52 26.99
N LEU A 282 -13.54 9.30 26.28
CA LEU A 282 -13.70 8.16 25.38
C LEU A 282 -12.69 8.20 24.23
N ILE A 283 -12.38 9.40 23.74
CA ILE A 283 -11.41 9.59 22.65
C ILE A 283 -10.05 9.07 23.07
N LEU A 284 -9.59 9.45 24.27
CA LEU A 284 -8.28 9.05 24.76
C LEU A 284 -8.16 7.53 24.94
N TRP A 285 -9.13 6.90 25.60
CA TRP A 285 -9.12 5.44 25.77
C TRP A 285 -9.14 4.72 24.43
N SER A 286 -9.98 5.16 23.50
CA SER A 286 -10.08 4.54 22.18
C SER A 286 -8.80 4.74 21.37
N SER A 287 -8.27 5.96 21.27
CA SER A 287 -7.04 6.25 20.52
C SER A 287 -5.82 5.57 21.15
N PHE A 288 -5.73 5.52 22.48
CA PHE A 288 -4.69 4.78 23.19
C PHE A 288 -4.75 3.29 22.84
N SER A 289 -5.90 2.64 23.05
CA SER A 289 -6.08 1.22 22.74
C SER A 289 -5.80 0.90 21.28
N LEU A 290 -6.28 1.72 20.34
CA LEU A 290 -5.99 1.56 18.92
C LEU A 290 -4.50 1.69 18.62
N SER A 291 -3.85 2.75 19.12
CA SER A 291 -2.41 2.93 18.93
C SER A 291 -1.59 1.77 19.51
N ALA A 292 -1.97 1.25 20.68
CA ALA A 292 -1.30 0.11 21.31
C ALA A 292 -1.51 -1.19 20.51
N ILE A 293 -2.73 -1.45 20.05
CA ILE A 293 -3.04 -2.63 19.22
C ILE A 293 -2.25 -2.58 17.91
N PHE A 294 -2.27 -1.47 17.19
CA PHE A 294 -1.53 -1.35 15.93
C PHE A 294 -0.01 -1.35 16.14
N PHE A 295 0.50 -0.86 17.26
CA PHE A 295 1.91 -1.04 17.64
C PHE A 295 2.25 -2.53 17.78
N LEU A 296 1.44 -3.30 18.51
CA LEU A 296 1.63 -4.75 18.64
C LEU A 296 1.54 -5.45 17.28
N MET A 297 0.59 -5.07 16.42
CA MET A 297 0.52 -5.60 15.06
C MET A 297 1.76 -5.24 14.23
N THR A 298 2.35 -4.06 14.42
CA THR A 298 3.58 -3.63 13.73
C THR A 298 4.76 -4.53 14.10
N VAL A 299 4.90 -4.84 15.40
CA VAL A 299 6.02 -5.61 15.94
C VAL A 299 5.85 -7.12 15.76
N PHE A 300 4.61 -7.63 15.73
CA PHE A 300 4.35 -9.07 15.74
C PHE A 300 3.67 -9.63 14.47
N ILE A 301 3.07 -8.79 13.62
CA ILE A 301 2.27 -9.26 12.46
C ILE A 301 2.81 -8.73 11.13
N ALA A 302 2.84 -7.41 10.96
CA ALA A 302 3.20 -6.75 9.71
C ALA A 302 3.62 -5.28 9.92
N GLN A 303 4.76 -4.88 9.34
CA GLN A 303 5.29 -3.51 9.33
C GLN A 303 4.27 -2.48 8.83
N ARG A 304 3.43 -2.87 7.86
CA ARG A 304 2.35 -2.03 7.33
C ARG A 304 1.36 -1.52 8.39
N SER A 305 1.26 -2.20 9.55
CA SER A 305 0.42 -1.72 10.67
C SER A 305 0.95 -0.42 11.30
N PHE A 306 2.19 -0.03 10.99
CA PHE A 306 2.81 1.20 11.47
C PHE A 306 1.97 2.44 11.12
N ASP A 307 1.38 2.49 9.92
CA ASP A 307 0.63 3.66 9.47
C ASP A 307 -0.62 3.90 10.35
N PHE A 308 -1.27 2.82 10.78
CA PHE A 308 -2.39 2.89 11.72
C PHE A 308 -1.93 3.23 13.14
N TRP A 309 -0.79 2.70 13.57
CA TRP A 309 -0.19 3.07 14.86
C TRP A 309 0.16 4.56 14.88
N ALA A 310 0.77 5.08 13.83
CA ALA A 310 1.08 6.49 13.63
C ALA A 310 -0.19 7.35 13.69
N ALA A 311 -1.22 7.00 12.91
CA ALA A 311 -2.46 7.76 12.85
C ALA A 311 -3.16 7.87 14.22
N PHE A 312 -3.41 6.73 14.88
CA PHE A 312 -4.08 6.72 16.19
C PHE A 312 -3.18 7.19 17.33
N GLY A 313 -1.87 6.99 17.22
CA GLY A 313 -0.87 7.52 18.14
C GLY A 313 -0.82 9.04 18.10
N VAL A 314 -0.86 9.66 16.91
CA VAL A 314 -0.96 11.11 16.76
C VAL A 314 -2.27 11.65 17.29
N ILE A 315 -3.40 10.98 17.05
CA ILE A 315 -4.69 11.36 17.67
C ILE A 315 -4.58 11.30 19.20
N PHE A 316 -3.98 10.24 19.76
CA PHE A 316 -3.77 10.12 21.19
C PHE A 316 -2.90 11.26 21.74
N ILE A 317 -1.75 11.52 21.13
CA ILE A 317 -0.84 12.63 21.47
C ILE A 317 -1.57 13.97 21.39
N ALA A 318 -2.40 14.19 20.37
CA ALA A 318 -3.17 15.42 20.18
C ALA A 318 -4.10 15.74 21.35
N PHE A 319 -4.71 14.71 21.93
CA PHE A 319 -5.59 14.87 23.10
C PHE A 319 -4.81 14.92 24.42
N ILE A 320 -3.60 14.38 24.48
CA ILE A 320 -2.71 14.53 25.64
C ILE A 320 -2.04 15.91 25.69
N TYR A 321 -1.74 16.51 24.53
CA TYR A 321 -1.03 17.78 24.40
C TYR A 321 -1.54 18.92 25.33
N PRO A 322 -2.86 19.21 25.42
CA PRO A 322 -3.35 20.24 26.35
C PRO A 322 -3.08 19.92 27.82
N ARG A 323 -3.03 18.64 28.19
CA ARG A 323 -2.78 18.16 29.55
C ARG A 323 -1.30 18.23 29.91
N ALA A 324 -0.41 18.12 28.93
CA ALA A 324 1.04 18.25 29.13
C ALA A 324 1.42 19.61 29.73
N LYS A 325 0.63 20.67 29.48
CA LYS A 325 0.82 22.00 30.11
C LYS A 325 0.85 21.95 31.64
N LYS A 326 0.15 20.99 32.26
CA LYS A 326 0.15 20.82 33.73
C LYS A 326 1.47 20.27 34.29
N PHE A 327 2.32 19.68 33.44
CA PHE A 327 3.65 19.19 33.80
C PHE A 327 4.75 20.24 33.58
N GLY A 328 4.36 21.49 33.33
CA GLY A 328 5.28 22.62 33.18
C GLY A 328 5.82 22.79 31.76
N ILE A 329 6.52 23.91 31.55
CA ILE A 329 7.08 24.29 30.25
C ILE A 329 8.09 23.25 29.72
N TRP A 330 8.83 22.58 30.61
CA TRP A 330 9.83 21.58 30.24
C TRP A 330 9.25 20.38 29.49
N ALA A 331 8.10 19.85 29.94
CA ALA A 331 7.44 18.73 29.27
C ALA A 331 6.91 19.13 27.88
N LEU A 332 6.41 20.37 27.75
CA LEU A 332 5.96 20.92 26.47
C LEU A 332 7.14 21.14 25.52
N SER A 333 8.23 21.74 26.01
CA SER A 333 9.46 21.94 25.24
C SER A 333 10.05 20.62 24.77
N ALA A 334 10.13 19.61 25.64
CA ALA A 334 10.58 18.27 25.25
C ALA A 334 9.72 17.66 24.14
N ALA A 335 8.38 17.72 24.27
CA ALA A 335 7.49 17.21 23.24
C ALA A 335 7.65 17.93 21.89
N VAL A 336 7.82 19.26 21.92
CA VAL A 336 8.07 20.06 20.71
C VAL A 336 9.43 19.72 20.09
N ILE A 337 10.49 19.62 20.88
CA ILE A 337 11.83 19.25 20.42
C ILE A 337 11.80 17.86 19.77
N ILE A 338 11.16 16.88 20.41
CA ILE A 338 11.01 15.53 19.87
C ILE A 338 10.23 15.57 18.55
N ALA A 339 9.13 16.33 18.47
CA ALA A 339 8.34 16.45 17.25
C ALA A 339 9.13 17.10 16.09
N LEU A 340 9.91 18.15 16.36
CA LEU A 340 10.76 18.80 15.36
C LEU A 340 11.90 17.89 14.92
N PHE A 341 12.55 17.18 15.85
CA PHE A 341 13.59 16.21 15.54
C PHE A 341 13.03 15.06 14.70
N MET A 342 11.86 14.54 15.06
CA MET A 342 11.14 13.50 14.31
C MET A 342 10.86 13.95 12.87
N ALA A 343 10.34 15.16 12.68
CA ALA A 343 10.10 15.73 11.36
C ALA A 343 11.38 15.88 10.53
N GLY A 344 12.44 16.43 11.13
CA GLY A 344 13.75 16.57 10.49
C GLY A 344 14.35 15.21 10.11
N GLN A 345 14.29 14.23 11.01
CA GLN A 345 14.76 12.87 10.75
C GLN A 345 13.95 12.21 9.63
N SER A 346 12.62 12.34 9.62
CA SER A 346 11.76 11.77 8.58
C SER A 346 12.12 12.30 7.19
N LEU A 347 12.28 13.63 7.07
CA LEU A 347 12.68 14.27 5.81
C LEU A 347 14.11 13.88 5.39
N TYR A 348 15.06 13.85 6.34
CA TYR A 348 16.44 13.44 6.09
C TYR A 348 16.53 11.99 5.60
N GLN A 349 15.82 11.06 6.25
CA GLN A 349 15.82 9.66 5.85
C GLN A 349 15.13 9.45 4.50
N ASN A 350 14.05 10.19 4.22
CA ASN A 350 13.41 10.19 2.91
C ASN A 350 14.37 10.70 1.82
N ASP A 351 15.03 11.85 2.03
CA ASP A 351 15.99 12.41 1.08
C ASP A 351 17.16 11.45 0.82
N LYS A 352 17.75 10.90 1.90
CA LYS A 352 18.82 9.92 1.83
C LYS A 352 18.38 8.70 1.03
N PHE A 353 17.24 8.10 1.38
CA PHE A 353 16.72 6.91 0.73
C PHE A 353 16.48 7.14 -0.76
N LEU A 354 15.78 8.23 -1.13
CA LEU A 354 15.45 8.51 -2.53
C LEU A 354 16.66 8.87 -3.40
N LYS A 355 17.73 9.42 -2.81
CA LYS A 355 18.99 9.67 -3.52
C LYS A 355 19.83 8.41 -3.72
N THR A 356 19.70 7.43 -2.83
CA THR A 356 20.47 6.18 -2.87
C THR A 356 19.71 5.02 -3.50
N ALA A 357 18.39 5.13 -3.64
CA ALA A 357 17.57 4.12 -4.28
C ALA A 357 17.94 4.07 -5.78
N ASP A 358 18.52 2.94 -6.20
CA ASP A 358 18.80 2.69 -7.62
C ASP A 358 17.52 2.27 -8.35
N TRP A 359 16.60 3.22 -8.50
CA TRP A 359 15.29 3.00 -9.08
C TRP A 359 14.83 4.22 -9.88
N SER A 360 14.16 3.94 -11.01
CA SER A 360 13.52 4.94 -11.83
C SER A 360 12.22 4.35 -12.37
N PRO A 361 11.13 5.13 -12.47
CA PRO A 361 9.91 4.65 -13.12
C PRO A 361 10.13 4.28 -14.58
N GLU A 362 11.22 4.76 -15.20
CA GLU A 362 11.59 4.45 -16.57
C GLU A 362 12.50 3.22 -16.69
N ARG A 363 12.84 2.52 -15.59
CA ARG A 363 13.87 1.46 -15.66
C ARG A 363 13.49 0.29 -16.55
N PHE A 364 12.20 -0.01 -16.71
CA PHE A 364 11.67 -1.03 -17.63
C PHE A 364 11.12 -0.45 -18.95
N ARG A 365 11.26 0.86 -19.17
CA ARG A 365 10.71 1.54 -20.36
C ARG A 365 11.28 0.99 -21.65
N GLY A 366 12.60 0.74 -21.72
CA GLY A 366 13.27 0.21 -22.91
C GLY A 366 12.70 -1.15 -23.34
N ALA A 367 12.64 -2.11 -22.42
CA ALA A 367 12.06 -3.42 -22.66
C ALA A 367 10.56 -3.33 -23.01
N GLY A 368 9.78 -2.52 -22.28
CA GLY A 368 8.34 -2.35 -22.51
C GLY A 368 8.04 -1.74 -23.89
N GLU A 369 8.70 -0.65 -24.27
CA GLU A 369 8.53 -0.03 -25.59
C GLU A 369 8.99 -0.97 -26.71
N TRP A 370 10.06 -1.73 -26.50
CA TRP A 370 10.50 -2.74 -27.46
C TRP A 370 9.42 -3.81 -27.67
N LEU A 371 8.88 -4.38 -26.59
CA LEU A 371 7.80 -5.38 -26.66
C LEU A 371 6.58 -4.82 -27.37
N LYS A 372 6.12 -3.64 -26.98
CA LYS A 372 4.97 -2.96 -27.59
C LYS A 372 5.13 -2.84 -29.12
N ASN A 373 6.32 -2.51 -29.59
CA ASN A 373 6.59 -2.30 -31.02
C ASN A 373 6.91 -3.57 -31.80
N ASN A 374 7.44 -4.62 -31.18
CA ASN A 374 8.01 -5.78 -31.88
C ASN A 374 7.31 -7.13 -31.61
N SER A 375 6.47 -7.23 -30.57
CA SER A 375 5.73 -8.47 -30.25
C SER A 375 4.38 -8.55 -30.97
N ARG A 376 3.67 -9.67 -30.80
CA ARG A 376 2.24 -9.80 -31.14
C ARG A 376 1.39 -9.54 -29.90
N ALA A 377 0.18 -9.01 -30.12
CA ALA A 377 -0.75 -8.80 -29.01
C ALA A 377 -1.08 -10.13 -28.33
N GLY A 378 -1.00 -10.16 -27.00
CA GLY A 378 -1.23 -11.36 -26.18
C GLY A 378 -0.05 -12.33 -26.11
N ASP A 379 1.13 -12.00 -26.68
CA ASP A 379 2.34 -12.78 -26.38
C ASP A 379 2.61 -12.73 -24.86
N ILE A 380 3.09 -13.85 -24.31
CA ILE A 380 3.36 -13.98 -22.87
C ILE A 380 4.84 -13.69 -22.60
N VAL A 381 5.07 -12.85 -21.61
CA VAL A 381 6.38 -12.44 -21.11
C VAL A 381 6.59 -13.07 -19.73
N PHE A 382 7.65 -13.85 -19.59
CA PHE A 382 8.16 -14.22 -18.28
C PHE A 382 8.94 -13.04 -17.72
N ASN A 383 8.33 -12.30 -16.79
CA ASN A 383 8.97 -11.26 -15.99
C ASN A 383 9.61 -11.92 -14.76
N ALA A 384 10.93 -11.81 -14.61
CA ALA A 384 11.66 -12.50 -13.53
C ALA A 384 11.52 -11.84 -12.16
N GLY A 385 10.28 -11.57 -11.73
CA GLY A 385 9.92 -10.99 -10.45
C GLY A 385 8.48 -10.47 -10.50
N TRP A 386 7.66 -10.87 -9.53
CA TRP A 386 6.27 -10.43 -9.41
C TRP A 386 6.16 -8.91 -9.19
N ASP A 387 7.17 -8.29 -8.58
CA ASP A 387 7.23 -6.86 -8.27
C ASP A 387 7.71 -6.00 -9.46
N TYR A 388 8.15 -6.61 -10.55
CA TYR A 388 8.46 -5.90 -11.81
C TYR A 388 7.25 -5.72 -12.72
N PHE A 389 6.19 -6.50 -12.47
CA PHE A 389 4.95 -6.42 -13.23
C PHE A 389 4.38 -5.00 -13.31
N PRO A 390 4.25 -4.22 -12.21
CA PRO A 390 3.68 -2.87 -12.29
C PRO A 390 4.40 -1.93 -13.25
N GLU A 391 5.73 -2.03 -13.35
CA GLU A 391 6.54 -1.20 -14.24
C GLU A 391 6.43 -1.66 -15.69
N LEU A 392 6.52 -2.96 -15.94
CA LEU A 392 6.33 -3.52 -17.28
C LEU A 392 4.93 -3.23 -17.81
N PHE A 393 3.91 -3.46 -16.99
CA PHE A 393 2.51 -3.19 -17.29
C PHE A 393 2.24 -1.70 -17.56
N PHE A 394 2.97 -0.79 -16.93
CA PHE A 394 2.84 0.64 -17.20
C PHE A 394 3.33 1.00 -18.61
N TRP A 395 4.44 0.40 -19.05
CA TRP A 395 5.04 0.69 -20.37
C TRP A 395 4.47 -0.17 -21.51
N ASP A 396 3.97 -1.37 -21.20
CA ASP A 396 3.46 -2.33 -22.17
C ASP A 396 2.21 -3.07 -21.65
N ARG A 397 1.08 -2.82 -22.31
CA ARG A 397 -0.19 -3.52 -22.09
C ARG A 397 -0.63 -4.33 -23.30
N LYS A 398 0.23 -4.46 -24.30
CA LYS A 398 -0.02 -5.29 -25.48
C LYS A 398 0.23 -6.76 -25.17
N ASN A 399 1.14 -7.05 -24.25
CA ASN A 399 1.55 -8.39 -23.85
C ASN A 399 1.02 -8.77 -22.47
N TYR A 400 1.11 -10.06 -22.14
CA TYR A 400 0.69 -10.63 -20.84
C TYR A 400 1.90 -11.08 -20.03
N TYR A 401 1.75 -11.17 -18.71
CA TYR A 401 2.85 -11.37 -17.77
C TYR A 401 2.60 -12.58 -16.88
N VAL A 402 3.65 -13.36 -16.64
CA VAL A 402 3.54 -14.63 -15.89
C VAL A 402 3.20 -14.39 -14.43
N SER A 403 3.85 -13.42 -13.80
CA SER A 403 3.65 -13.07 -12.40
C SER A 403 3.37 -11.59 -12.22
N GLY A 404 2.70 -11.24 -11.14
CA GLY A 404 2.40 -9.87 -10.81
C GLY A 404 1.52 -9.76 -9.59
N MET A 405 1.67 -8.66 -8.86
CA MET A 405 0.96 -8.40 -7.60
C MET A 405 1.37 -9.41 -6.51
N ASP A 406 0.71 -9.39 -5.35
CA ASP A 406 1.08 -10.27 -4.23
C ASP A 406 1.17 -11.75 -4.67
N PRO A 407 2.27 -12.47 -4.34
CA PRO A 407 2.50 -13.88 -4.70
C PRO A 407 1.36 -14.84 -4.38
N ILE A 408 0.56 -14.52 -3.36
CA ILE A 408 -0.60 -15.34 -2.98
C ILE A 408 -1.57 -15.52 -4.15
N PHE A 409 -1.68 -14.55 -5.07
CA PHE A 409 -2.62 -14.62 -6.17
C PHE A 409 -2.21 -15.63 -7.25
N GLN A 410 -0.91 -15.78 -7.51
CA GLN A 410 -0.39 -16.81 -8.40
C GLN A 410 -0.41 -18.18 -7.71
N TYR A 411 -0.05 -18.23 -6.42
CA TYR A 411 -0.12 -19.45 -5.63
C TYR A 411 -1.54 -20.02 -5.52
N ALA A 412 -2.55 -19.17 -5.30
CA ALA A 412 -3.96 -19.57 -5.26
C ALA A 412 -4.53 -19.96 -6.63
N TYR A 413 -3.87 -19.55 -7.72
CA TYR A 413 -4.25 -19.95 -9.08
C TYR A 413 -3.80 -21.38 -9.36
N ASP A 414 -2.50 -21.63 -9.21
CA ASP A 414 -1.89 -22.95 -9.32
C ASP A 414 -0.56 -22.97 -8.53
N PRO A 415 -0.48 -23.71 -7.41
CA PRO A 415 0.74 -23.82 -6.63
C PRO A 415 1.94 -24.35 -7.42
N LYS A 416 1.74 -25.21 -8.43
CA LYS A 416 2.84 -25.78 -9.22
C LYS A 416 3.50 -24.70 -10.07
N LEU A 417 2.68 -23.96 -10.82
CA LEU A 417 3.16 -22.83 -11.62
C LEU A 417 3.80 -21.74 -10.76
N TYR A 418 3.28 -21.50 -9.56
CA TYR A 418 3.93 -20.58 -8.62
C TYR A 418 5.35 -21.03 -8.26
N TRP A 419 5.55 -22.30 -7.90
CA TRP A 419 6.89 -22.78 -7.55
C TRP A 419 7.84 -22.81 -8.74
N GLU A 420 7.34 -23.22 -9.92
CA GLU A 420 8.10 -23.18 -11.17
C GLU A 420 8.62 -21.75 -11.48
N ALA A 421 7.79 -20.73 -11.27
CA ALA A 421 8.20 -19.34 -11.41
C ALA A 421 9.14 -18.90 -10.28
N TYR A 422 8.81 -19.23 -9.03
CA TYR A 422 9.52 -18.78 -7.82
C TYR A 422 11.03 -19.04 -7.86
N TYR A 423 11.47 -20.23 -8.27
CA TYR A 423 12.91 -20.55 -8.29
C TYR A 423 13.69 -19.76 -9.36
N LEU A 424 13.03 -19.38 -10.45
CA LEU A 424 13.60 -18.55 -11.51
C LEU A 424 13.57 -17.07 -11.13
N GLU A 425 12.44 -16.59 -10.60
CA GLU A 425 12.25 -15.19 -10.16
C GLU A 425 13.17 -14.80 -9.00
N THR A 426 13.40 -15.72 -8.06
CA THR A 426 14.29 -15.48 -6.91
C THR A 426 15.77 -15.70 -7.23
N GLY A 427 16.11 -16.07 -8.47
CA GLY A 427 17.47 -16.36 -8.90
C GLY A 427 18.12 -17.57 -8.20
N LYS A 428 17.33 -18.41 -7.50
CA LYS A 428 17.83 -19.64 -6.85
C LYS A 428 18.35 -20.66 -7.85
N THR A 429 17.82 -20.62 -9.07
CA THR A 429 18.14 -21.52 -10.16
C THR A 429 18.10 -20.76 -11.49
N ALA A 430 18.65 -21.34 -12.54
CA ALA A 430 18.59 -20.76 -13.89
C ALA A 430 18.34 -21.82 -14.97
N GLU A 431 19.04 -22.96 -14.90
CA GLU A 431 18.97 -24.02 -15.90
C GLU A 431 17.75 -24.94 -15.70
N TRP A 432 17.22 -24.98 -14.48
CA TRP A 432 16.12 -25.82 -14.09
C TRP A 432 15.21 -25.13 -13.08
N THR A 433 14.01 -25.66 -12.87
CA THR A 433 13.06 -25.25 -11.82
C THR A 433 12.30 -26.48 -11.30
N CYS A 434 11.36 -26.30 -10.37
CA CYS A 434 10.51 -27.40 -9.91
C CYS A 434 9.12 -26.92 -9.39
N PRO A 435 8.09 -27.79 -9.41
CA PRO A 435 6.70 -27.43 -9.09
C PRO A 435 6.33 -27.55 -7.60
N ALA A 436 7.30 -27.53 -6.68
CA ALA A 436 7.08 -27.77 -5.25
C ALA A 436 7.98 -26.91 -4.35
N THR A 437 7.66 -26.81 -3.06
CA THR A 437 8.48 -26.10 -2.05
C THR A 437 9.88 -26.69 -1.84
N SER A 438 10.05 -27.97 -2.17
CA SER A 438 11.31 -28.71 -2.09
C SER A 438 11.48 -29.46 -3.40
N CYS A 439 12.61 -29.21 -4.09
CA CYS A 439 12.92 -29.87 -5.34
C CYS A 439 13.65 -31.17 -5.07
N ASP A 440 12.97 -32.30 -5.23
CA ASP A 440 13.62 -33.59 -5.34
C ASP A 440 14.20 -33.75 -6.75
N GLU A 441 15.26 -34.54 -6.93
CA GLU A 441 15.89 -34.76 -8.24
C GLU A 441 14.91 -35.22 -9.33
N LYS A 442 13.85 -35.94 -8.94
CA LYS A 442 12.80 -36.43 -9.85
C LYS A 442 11.79 -35.36 -10.28
N ALA A 443 11.75 -34.22 -9.58
CA ALA A 443 10.82 -33.12 -9.81
C ALA A 443 11.48 -31.92 -10.51
N ILE A 444 12.77 -32.04 -10.85
CA ILE A 444 13.51 -31.01 -11.58
C ILE A 444 13.04 -30.99 -13.03
N GLU A 445 12.70 -29.80 -13.52
CA GLU A 445 12.27 -29.55 -14.90
C GLU A 445 13.21 -28.54 -15.56
N ASP A 446 13.52 -28.74 -16.85
CA ASP A 446 14.35 -27.82 -17.63
C ASP A 446 13.67 -26.46 -17.79
N THR A 447 14.40 -25.37 -17.56
CA THR A 447 13.84 -24.01 -17.60
C THR A 447 13.23 -23.68 -18.95
N TYR A 448 13.88 -24.03 -20.06
CA TYR A 448 13.34 -23.74 -21.38
C TYR A 448 12.03 -24.50 -21.64
N ALA A 449 11.98 -25.78 -21.24
CA ALA A 449 10.77 -26.58 -21.34
C ALA A 449 9.61 -25.97 -20.52
N VAL A 450 9.87 -25.54 -19.30
CA VAL A 450 8.84 -24.92 -18.44
C VAL A 450 8.36 -23.59 -18.99
N LEU A 451 9.28 -22.69 -19.37
CA LEU A 451 8.93 -21.41 -19.98
C LEU A 451 8.09 -21.59 -21.25
N LYS A 452 8.47 -22.54 -22.11
CA LYS A 452 7.79 -22.79 -23.38
C LYS A 452 6.46 -23.53 -23.23
N ASN A 453 6.39 -24.57 -22.39
CA ASN A 453 5.26 -25.49 -22.36
C ASN A 453 4.24 -25.11 -21.28
N ASN A 454 4.71 -24.77 -20.07
CA ASN A 454 3.86 -24.50 -18.93
C ASN A 454 3.38 -23.04 -18.96
N PHE A 455 4.32 -22.10 -19.08
CA PHE A 455 4.03 -20.66 -19.15
C PHE A 455 3.71 -20.15 -20.54
N LYS A 456 3.98 -20.94 -21.58
CA LYS A 456 3.78 -20.53 -22.99
C LYS A 456 4.43 -19.16 -23.29
N ALA A 457 5.53 -18.87 -22.59
CA ALA A 457 6.24 -17.62 -22.70
C ALA A 457 6.93 -17.56 -24.05
N ARG A 458 6.86 -16.39 -24.68
CA ARG A 458 7.61 -16.09 -25.90
C ARG A 458 8.83 -15.22 -25.59
N TYR A 459 8.73 -14.39 -24.57
CA TYR A 459 9.78 -13.49 -24.16
C TYR A 459 10.15 -13.70 -22.70
N VAL A 460 11.39 -13.39 -22.36
CA VAL A 460 11.86 -13.27 -20.98
C VAL A 460 12.41 -11.86 -20.79
N VAL A 461 11.98 -11.18 -19.73
CA VAL A 461 12.54 -9.89 -19.32
C VAL A 461 13.19 -10.03 -17.96
N LEU A 462 14.47 -9.63 -17.90
CA LEU A 462 15.33 -9.73 -16.74
C LEU A 462 15.87 -8.34 -16.34
N PRO A 463 15.88 -7.97 -15.06
CA PRO A 463 16.71 -6.87 -14.57
C PRO A 463 18.17 -7.33 -14.48
N LYS A 464 19.10 -6.54 -15.02
CA LYS A 464 20.52 -6.94 -15.11
C LYS A 464 21.20 -7.03 -13.74
N SER A 465 20.86 -6.15 -12.81
CA SER A 465 21.48 -6.07 -11.48
C SER A 465 21.15 -7.27 -10.59
N GLU A 466 19.99 -7.90 -10.77
CA GLU A 466 19.43 -8.87 -9.81
C GLU A 466 19.39 -10.31 -10.34
N THR A 467 19.62 -10.53 -11.65
CA THR A 467 19.45 -11.85 -12.28
C THR A 467 20.66 -12.32 -13.09
N GLN A 468 21.89 -11.99 -12.66
CA GLN A 468 23.11 -12.28 -13.44
C GLN A 468 23.27 -13.77 -13.82
N VAL A 469 22.93 -14.70 -12.91
CA VAL A 469 23.01 -16.14 -13.18
C VAL A 469 22.02 -16.54 -14.28
N PHE A 470 20.78 -16.05 -14.19
CA PHE A 470 19.75 -16.34 -15.19
C PHE A 470 20.08 -15.69 -16.53
N TYR A 471 20.54 -14.44 -16.52
CA TYR A 471 21.05 -13.73 -17.70
C TYR A 471 22.15 -14.51 -18.42
N ASN A 472 23.16 -14.98 -17.67
CA ASN A 472 24.28 -15.74 -18.25
C ASN A 472 23.80 -17.06 -18.87
N TYR A 473 22.86 -17.76 -18.24
CA TYR A 473 22.25 -18.97 -18.80
C TYR A 473 21.51 -18.69 -20.11
N LEU A 474 20.66 -17.65 -20.15
CA LEU A 474 19.92 -17.28 -21.37
C LEU A 474 20.87 -16.89 -22.50
N LEU A 475 21.96 -16.18 -22.18
CA LEU A 475 22.96 -15.75 -23.17
C LEU A 475 23.77 -16.93 -23.72
N ALA A 476 24.09 -17.93 -22.89
CA ALA A 476 24.86 -19.11 -23.29
C ALA A 476 24.01 -20.16 -24.05
N SER A 477 22.70 -20.18 -23.84
CA SER A 477 21.81 -21.17 -24.42
C SER A 477 21.37 -20.82 -25.85
N LYS A 478 21.42 -21.81 -26.76
CA LYS A 478 20.97 -21.66 -28.15
C LYS A 478 19.46 -21.50 -28.29
N ASN A 479 18.70 -21.79 -27.23
CA ASN A 479 17.25 -21.74 -27.20
C ASN A 479 16.70 -20.32 -27.04
N TYR A 480 17.56 -19.33 -26.76
CA TYR A 480 17.17 -17.95 -26.58
C TYR A 480 17.91 -17.03 -27.56
N SER A 481 17.32 -15.88 -27.85
CA SER A 481 17.93 -14.82 -28.63
C SER A 481 17.78 -13.51 -27.89
N LEU A 482 18.88 -12.86 -27.55
CA LEU A 482 18.86 -11.49 -27.05
C LEU A 482 18.29 -10.57 -28.13
N LYS A 483 17.33 -9.72 -27.76
CA LYS A 483 16.62 -8.81 -28.69
C LYS A 483 16.76 -7.35 -28.33
N ASN A 484 16.80 -7.06 -27.04
CA ASN A 484 17.02 -5.72 -26.52
C ASN A 484 17.80 -5.82 -25.22
N GLU A 485 18.71 -4.87 -25.02
CA GLU A 485 19.48 -4.75 -23.79
C GLU A 485 19.74 -3.27 -23.56
N ASP A 486 19.51 -2.82 -22.33
CA ASP A 486 19.91 -1.51 -21.87
C ASP A 486 20.68 -1.61 -20.55
N LYS A 487 20.85 -0.48 -19.85
CA LYS A 487 21.56 -0.46 -18.58
C LYS A 487 20.82 -1.22 -17.46
N ASN A 488 19.49 -1.30 -17.53
CA ASN A 488 18.64 -1.83 -16.46
C ASN A 488 18.13 -3.23 -16.79
N THR A 489 17.83 -3.52 -18.06
CA THR A 489 17.08 -4.71 -18.47
C THR A 489 17.72 -5.43 -19.65
N ALA A 490 17.46 -6.73 -19.73
CA ALA A 490 17.75 -7.57 -20.88
C ALA A 490 16.48 -8.33 -21.28
N LEU A 491 16.21 -8.36 -22.58
CA LEU A 491 15.04 -8.99 -23.18
C LEU A 491 15.47 -10.08 -24.15
N PHE A 492 15.00 -11.30 -23.90
CA PHE A 492 15.25 -12.47 -24.72
C PHE A 492 13.95 -12.96 -25.37
N GLU A 493 14.04 -13.46 -26.60
CA GLU A 493 12.98 -14.24 -27.26
C GLU A 493 13.34 -15.73 -27.19
N LEU A 494 12.37 -16.58 -26.87
CA LEU A 494 12.48 -18.03 -26.97
C LEU A 494 12.42 -18.47 -28.44
N ARG A 495 13.33 -19.36 -28.85
CA ARG A 495 13.38 -19.91 -30.21
C ARG A 495 12.49 -21.13 -30.42
#